data_AF-A0A6N7W606-F1
#
_entry.id   AF-A0A6N7W606-F1
#
_cell.length_a   1.000
_cell.length_b   1.000
_cell.length_c   1.000
_cell.angle_alpha   90.00
_cell.angle_beta   90.00
_cell.angle_gamma   90.00
#
_symmetry.space_group_name_H-M   'P 1'
#
loop_
_entity.id
_entity.type
_entity.pdbx_description
1 polymer ?
#
loop_
_entity_poly.entity_id
_entity_poly.type
_entity_poly.pdbx_seq_one_letter_code
_entity_poly.pdbx_strand_id
1 'polypeptide(L)'
;MSQHSSSDTPRSRRTLNWVALGGFALIIAVISILLLAGKTVDAVHPIGALPQSEVEPPQSAESPVMPWNENECVVSFVGGAAPAPSITLEKDKLYSDLPTPTNPGQIFAGWYRSEEAAASLNTAERINGARLVECPSGHETLHAAWVTPERVNEEKASIPILMYHQFTDKPEGEDNWLRDNYMYIGDFEAHLQYIKEGNFYFPTWPELSAFLDGNLFLPSHSLIITDDDADPTWVTMAAPLVEKYQVPVTSFVIGVDGPGPELSQWVWKRSHTYDMHSAGEDGQGRMVNWGAEAIAEDLQKSADVVGGVKEVVAYPFGHHNDTTHEGLSLAGFDLGRTTEHGYVSADTPKYALPVIRMNYGMGVDVLSAAIG
;
A
#
# COMPACT_ATOMS: atom_id res chain seq x y z
N MET A 1 12.62 59.11 -25.11
CA MET A 1 12.32 59.48 -26.51
C MET A 1 12.53 58.21 -27.33
N SER A 2 11.58 57.55 -27.99
CA SER A 2 10.21 57.81 -28.47
C SER A 2 9.51 56.43 -28.53
N GLN A 3 8.44 56.16 -27.78
CA GLN A 3 7.01 56.20 -28.18
C GLN A 3 6.67 55.81 -29.64
N HIS A 4 5.93 54.71 -29.78
CA HIS A 4 4.76 54.41 -30.66
C HIS A 4 4.46 52.91 -30.52
N SER A 5 3.25 52.38 -30.56
CA SER A 5 1.88 52.88 -30.64
C SER A 5 0.98 51.70 -30.25
N SER A 6 -0.07 52.00 -29.49
CA SER A 6 -1.18 51.12 -29.13
C SER A 6 -2.12 50.86 -30.31
N SER A 7 -2.81 49.72 -30.31
CA SER A 7 -4.10 49.54 -30.99
C SER A 7 -4.96 48.52 -30.24
N ASP A 8 -6.02 49.05 -29.63
CA ASP A 8 -7.10 48.35 -28.93
C ASP A 8 -8.28 48.02 -29.88
N THR A 9 -9.16 47.13 -29.37
CA THR A 9 -10.58 46.85 -29.71
C THR A 9 -10.93 45.65 -30.63
N PRO A 10 -12.14 45.04 -30.51
CA PRO A 10 -13.04 44.87 -29.36
C PRO A 10 -13.64 43.45 -29.14
N ARG A 11 -14.27 43.30 -27.97
CA ARG A 11 -15.22 42.27 -27.48
C ARG A 11 -16.11 41.58 -28.53
N SER A 12 -16.36 40.28 -28.33
CA SER A 12 -17.69 39.70 -28.50
C SER A 12 -18.06 38.73 -27.37
N ARG A 13 -19.03 39.14 -26.54
CA ARG A 13 -19.81 38.26 -25.66
C ARG A 13 -20.84 37.53 -26.52
N ARG A 14 -20.98 36.22 -26.38
CA ARG A 14 -22.20 35.50 -26.76
C ARG A 14 -22.77 34.79 -25.54
N THR A 15 -23.82 35.40 -25.00
CA THR A 15 -24.85 34.77 -24.19
C THR A 15 -25.77 33.96 -25.11
N LEU A 16 -26.12 32.73 -24.73
CA LEU A 16 -27.40 32.15 -25.13
C LEU A 16 -27.97 31.31 -23.98
N ASN A 17 -29.26 31.49 -23.75
CA ASN A 17 -30.03 31.08 -22.59
C ASN A 17 -31.13 30.12 -23.10
N TRP A 18 -31.38 29.04 -22.32
CA TRP A 18 -32.59 28.20 -22.22
C TRP A 18 -33.19 27.50 -23.46
N VAL A 19 -33.47 26.19 -23.33
CA VAL A 19 -34.84 25.62 -23.26
C VAL A 19 -34.77 24.21 -22.65
N ALA A 20 -35.66 23.95 -21.70
CA ALA A 20 -35.94 22.65 -21.07
C ALA A 20 -37.05 21.89 -21.80
N LEU A 21 -36.95 20.55 -21.83
CA LEU A 21 -38.03 19.56 -22.04
C LEU A 21 -37.41 18.21 -21.61
N GLY A 22 -37.88 17.41 -20.66
CA GLY A 22 -39.27 17.13 -20.25
C GLY A 22 -39.69 15.81 -20.91
N GLY A 23 -39.66 14.68 -20.18
CA GLY A 23 -40.11 13.38 -20.73
C GLY A 23 -39.91 12.18 -19.80
N PHE A 24 -40.89 11.97 -18.91
CA PHE A 24 -41.15 10.76 -18.12
C PHE A 24 -41.52 9.54 -19.01
N ALA A 25 -41.16 8.32 -18.61
CA ALA A 25 -42.08 7.17 -18.66
C ALA A 25 -41.56 5.96 -17.85
N LEU A 26 -42.26 5.70 -16.75
CA LEU A 26 -42.25 4.51 -15.91
C LEU A 26 -43.18 3.45 -16.56
N ILE A 27 -42.82 2.17 -16.62
CA ILE A 27 -43.78 1.10 -16.95
C ILE A 27 -43.80 0.04 -15.84
N ILE A 28 -44.97 -0.11 -15.24
CA ILE A 28 -45.36 -1.04 -14.18
C ILE A 28 -45.95 -2.32 -14.81
N ALA A 29 -45.79 -3.42 -14.06
CA ALA A 29 -46.22 -4.79 -14.28
C ALA A 29 -47.71 -5.03 -14.60
N VAL A 30 -48.00 -6.18 -15.22
CA VAL A 30 -49.31 -6.84 -15.16
C VAL A 30 -49.14 -8.37 -15.01
N ILE A 31 -49.68 -8.90 -13.91
CA ILE A 31 -49.95 -10.33 -13.66
C ILE A 31 -51.40 -10.62 -14.09
N SER A 32 -51.66 -11.78 -14.70
CA SER A 32 -52.99 -12.40 -14.71
C SER A 32 -52.90 -13.92 -14.80
N ILE A 33 -53.66 -14.59 -13.92
CA ILE A 33 -53.84 -16.04 -13.74
C ILE A 33 -55.24 -16.43 -14.25
N LEU A 34 -55.38 -17.67 -14.76
CA LEU A 34 -56.50 -18.66 -14.62
C LEU A 34 -56.62 -19.53 -15.91
N LEU A 35 -56.35 -20.85 -15.87
CA LEU A 35 -57.27 -22.01 -15.66
C LEU A 35 -58.25 -22.20 -16.86
N LEU A 36 -58.57 -23.36 -17.46
CA LEU A 36 -58.66 -24.78 -17.08
C LEU A 36 -58.93 -25.64 -18.35
N ALA A 37 -58.48 -26.90 -18.36
CA ALA A 37 -59.15 -28.11 -18.91
C ALA A 37 -58.15 -29.28 -18.81
N GLY A 38 -58.36 -30.43 -18.17
CA GLY A 38 -59.57 -31.19 -17.88
C GLY A 38 -59.48 -32.53 -18.62
N LYS A 39 -59.25 -33.64 -17.91
CA LYS A 39 -59.59 -35.05 -18.29
C LYS A 39 -59.21 -36.02 -17.14
N THR A 40 -60.20 -36.46 -16.36
CA THR A 40 -60.85 -37.80 -16.35
C THR A 40 -60.14 -38.83 -15.47
N VAL A 41 -60.95 -39.46 -14.61
CA VAL A 41 -60.62 -40.35 -13.49
C VAL A 41 -60.96 -41.79 -13.87
N ASP A 42 -60.19 -42.78 -13.40
CA ASP A 42 -60.72 -44.14 -13.18
C ASP A 42 -60.09 -44.85 -11.96
N ALA A 43 -60.99 -45.36 -11.12
CA ALA A 43 -61.01 -46.48 -10.16
C ALA A 43 -59.80 -46.92 -9.28
N VAL A 44 -59.94 -46.62 -7.97
CA VAL A 44 -59.77 -47.41 -6.71
C VAL A 44 -58.96 -48.72 -6.69
N HIS A 45 -58.01 -48.84 -5.72
CA HIS A 45 -57.66 -50.07 -4.95
C HIS A 45 -57.30 -49.71 -3.48
N PRO A 46 -57.45 -50.63 -2.49
CA PRO A 46 -57.52 -50.30 -1.07
C PRO A 46 -56.17 -50.21 -0.33
N ILE A 47 -56.26 -49.57 0.84
CA ILE A 47 -55.21 -49.10 1.75
C ILE A 47 -54.38 -50.26 2.34
N GLY A 48 -53.06 -50.23 2.12
CA GLY A 48 -52.06 -50.98 2.90
C GLY A 48 -51.33 -50.03 3.85
N ALA A 49 -51.20 -50.42 5.12
CA ALA A 49 -50.56 -49.64 6.17
C ALA A 49 -49.06 -49.43 5.89
N LEU A 50 -48.57 -48.20 6.03
CA LEU A 50 -47.14 -47.87 6.01
C LEU A 50 -46.54 -48.06 7.41
N PRO A 51 -45.31 -48.60 7.53
CA PRO A 51 -44.65 -48.78 8.82
C PRO A 51 -44.20 -47.44 9.41
N GLN A 52 -44.34 -47.28 10.72
CA GLN A 52 -43.80 -46.15 11.47
C GLN A 52 -42.27 -46.27 11.50
N SER A 53 -41.58 -45.34 10.83
CA SER A 53 -40.14 -45.13 11.02
C SER A 53 -39.94 -44.32 12.30
N GLU A 54 -39.34 -44.95 13.29
CA GLU A 54 -38.83 -44.31 14.50
C GLU A 54 -37.65 -43.41 14.11
N VAL A 55 -37.75 -42.11 14.40
CA VAL A 55 -36.69 -41.12 14.12
C VAL A 55 -35.79 -41.06 15.35
N GLU A 56 -34.57 -41.57 15.22
CA GLU A 56 -33.52 -41.43 16.22
C GLU A 56 -33.06 -39.96 16.31
N PRO A 57 -32.80 -39.39 17.50
CA PRO A 57 -32.39 -37.99 17.61
C PRO A 57 -30.99 -37.77 17.01
N PRO A 58 -30.71 -36.60 16.41
CA PRO A 58 -29.44 -36.34 15.74
C PRO A 58 -28.29 -36.33 16.77
N GLN A 59 -27.30 -37.19 16.54
CA GLN A 59 -26.00 -37.08 17.18
C GLN A 59 -25.37 -35.74 16.81
N SER A 60 -24.83 -35.04 17.80
CA SER A 60 -24.05 -33.82 17.62
C SER A 60 -22.88 -34.11 16.67
N ALA A 61 -22.91 -33.53 15.47
CA ALA A 61 -21.76 -33.55 14.59
C ALA A 61 -20.62 -32.78 15.25
N GLU A 62 -19.62 -33.49 15.77
CA GLU A 62 -18.33 -32.90 16.09
C GLU A 62 -17.76 -32.31 14.80
N SER A 63 -17.46 -31.01 14.82
CA SER A 63 -16.76 -30.36 13.71
C SER A 63 -15.41 -31.05 13.49
N PRO A 64 -15.00 -31.33 12.25
CA PRO A 64 -13.72 -31.97 11.99
C PRO A 64 -12.60 -31.08 12.53
N VAL A 65 -11.84 -31.59 13.51
CA VAL A 65 -10.60 -30.96 13.97
C VAL A 65 -9.61 -31.09 12.82
N MET A 66 -9.43 -30.01 12.06
CA MET A 66 -8.35 -29.92 11.08
C MET A 66 -7.03 -30.13 11.83
N PRO A 67 -6.13 -31.01 11.34
CA PRO A 67 -4.84 -31.21 11.97
C PRO A 67 -4.07 -29.89 11.96
N TRP A 68 -3.69 -29.42 13.15
CA TRP A 68 -2.89 -28.22 13.32
C TRP A 68 -1.58 -28.36 12.54
N ASN A 69 -1.27 -27.37 11.70
CA ASN A 69 0.02 -27.24 11.05
C ASN A 69 0.95 -26.43 11.95
N GLU A 70 2.07 -27.02 12.38
CA GLU A 70 3.04 -26.38 13.28
C GLU A 70 3.74 -25.15 12.67
N ASN A 71 3.65 -24.99 11.34
CA ASN A 71 4.19 -23.85 10.60
C ASN A 71 3.13 -22.75 10.36
N GLU A 72 1.90 -22.93 10.80
CA GLU A 72 0.82 -21.95 10.66
C GLU A 72 0.51 -21.24 11.98
N CYS A 73 0.10 -19.99 11.86
CA CYS A 73 -0.43 -19.18 12.94
C CYS A 73 -1.82 -18.68 12.58
N VAL A 74 -2.81 -19.00 13.40
CA VAL A 74 -4.13 -18.38 13.32
C VAL A 74 -4.12 -17.08 14.12
N VAL A 75 -4.25 -15.95 13.44
CA VAL A 75 -4.29 -14.62 14.06
C VAL A 75 -5.73 -14.14 14.15
N SER A 76 -6.17 -13.86 15.37
CA SER A 76 -7.49 -13.30 15.67
C SER A 76 -7.39 -11.83 16.09
N PHE A 77 -8.48 -11.08 15.94
CA PHE A 77 -8.50 -9.64 16.15
C PHE A 77 -9.59 -9.24 17.14
N VAL A 78 -9.25 -8.41 18.12
CA VAL A 78 -10.18 -7.91 19.15
C VAL A 78 -10.08 -6.41 19.35
N GLY A 79 -11.14 -5.79 19.88
CA GLY A 79 -11.18 -4.35 20.15
C GLY A 79 -11.65 -3.47 18.98
N GLY A 80 -12.04 -4.07 17.85
CA GLY A 80 -12.72 -3.36 16.75
C GLY A 80 -14.21 -3.13 17.01
N ALA A 81 -14.80 -2.11 16.35
CA ALA A 81 -16.24 -1.87 16.41
C ALA A 81 -17.06 -2.99 15.72
N ALA A 82 -16.45 -3.65 14.73
CA ALA A 82 -16.97 -4.86 14.09
C ALA A 82 -15.94 -5.99 14.21
N PRO A 83 -16.38 -7.26 14.35
CA PRO A 83 -15.49 -8.41 14.30
C PRO A 83 -14.77 -8.48 12.95
N ALA A 84 -13.44 -8.53 12.96
CA ALA A 84 -12.66 -8.87 11.78
C ALA A 84 -12.48 -10.40 11.72
N PRO A 85 -12.52 -11.02 10.52
CA PRO A 85 -12.23 -12.45 10.40
C PRO A 85 -10.79 -12.74 10.81
N SER A 86 -10.56 -13.91 11.42
CA SER A 86 -9.20 -14.41 11.64
C SER A 86 -8.50 -14.64 10.30
N ILE A 87 -7.18 -14.51 10.30
CA ILE A 87 -6.32 -14.86 9.18
C ILE A 87 -5.37 -16.00 9.59
N THR A 88 -4.89 -16.77 8.61
CA THR A 88 -3.86 -17.77 8.82
C THR A 88 -2.58 -17.31 8.13
N LEU A 89 -1.49 -17.24 8.88
CA LEU A 89 -0.17 -16.83 8.41
C LEU A 89 0.84 -17.95 8.60
N GLU A 90 1.92 -17.90 7.83
CA GLU A 90 3.05 -18.82 7.99
C GLU A 90 4.05 -18.26 9.01
N LYS A 91 4.55 -19.12 9.89
CA LYS A 91 5.57 -18.79 10.87
C LYS A 91 6.87 -18.35 10.19
N ASP A 92 7.59 -17.43 10.81
CA ASP A 92 8.86 -16.87 10.32
C ASP A 92 8.74 -16.12 8.97
N LYS A 93 7.52 -15.84 8.53
CA LYS A 93 7.19 -14.87 7.48
C LYS A 93 6.78 -13.53 8.09
N LEU A 94 6.88 -12.47 7.31
CA LEU A 94 6.29 -11.18 7.67
C LEU A 94 4.77 -11.25 7.73
N TYR A 95 4.15 -10.50 8.65
CA TYR A 95 2.68 -10.36 8.64
C TYR A 95 2.21 -9.78 7.30
N SER A 96 1.12 -10.31 6.77
CA SER A 96 0.42 -9.77 5.61
C SER A 96 -1.06 -9.63 5.91
N ASP A 97 -1.76 -8.86 5.07
CA ASP A 97 -3.23 -8.83 5.04
C ASP A 97 -3.90 -8.47 6.38
N LEU A 98 -3.21 -7.68 7.21
CA LEU A 98 -3.75 -7.19 8.47
C LEU A 98 -4.90 -6.20 8.20
N PRO A 99 -6.09 -6.38 8.80
CA PRO A 99 -7.21 -5.49 8.59
C PRO A 99 -6.94 -4.12 9.22
N THR A 100 -7.47 -3.06 8.61
CA THR A 100 -7.54 -1.72 9.21
C THR A 100 -8.99 -1.46 9.63
N PRO A 101 -9.38 -1.76 10.87
CA PRO A 101 -10.77 -1.61 11.32
C PRO A 101 -11.13 -0.13 11.45
N THR A 102 -12.43 0.16 11.45
CA THR A 102 -12.96 1.50 11.74
C THR A 102 -13.70 1.49 13.06
N ASN A 103 -13.70 2.63 13.75
CA ASN A 103 -14.47 2.85 14.96
C ASN A 103 -14.97 4.30 14.98
N PRO A 104 -16.29 4.55 14.96
CA PRO A 104 -16.83 5.91 14.87
C PRO A 104 -16.24 6.88 15.89
N GLY A 105 -15.65 7.98 15.40
CA GLY A 105 -15.05 9.03 16.24
C GLY A 105 -13.63 8.72 16.75
N GLN A 106 -13.04 7.60 16.36
CA GLN A 106 -11.67 7.23 16.71
C GLN A 106 -10.85 6.87 15.47
N ILE A 107 -9.53 7.05 15.58
CA ILE A 107 -8.56 6.69 14.55
C ILE A 107 -7.82 5.43 15.00
N PHE A 108 -7.67 4.46 14.08
CA PHE A 108 -7.01 3.20 14.39
C PHE A 108 -5.51 3.43 14.66
N ALA A 109 -5.01 2.95 15.79
CA ALA A 109 -3.63 3.17 16.22
C ALA A 109 -2.74 1.92 16.16
N GLY A 110 -3.20 0.90 15.43
CA GLY A 110 -2.45 -0.32 15.15
C GLY A 110 -2.93 -1.53 15.96
N TRP A 111 -2.35 -2.66 15.59
CA TRP A 111 -2.51 -3.94 16.27
C TRP A 111 -1.37 -4.17 17.27
N TYR A 112 -1.67 -4.71 18.44
CA TYR A 112 -0.70 -4.97 19.49
C TYR A 112 -0.88 -6.38 20.05
N ARG A 113 0.20 -6.96 20.59
CA ARG A 113 0.19 -8.33 21.15
C ARG A 113 -0.61 -8.47 22.45
N SER A 114 -0.89 -7.36 23.13
CA SER A 114 -1.61 -7.34 24.41
C SER A 114 -2.50 -6.11 24.53
N GLU A 115 -3.51 -6.20 25.39
CA GLU A 115 -4.38 -5.06 25.71
C GLU A 115 -3.59 -3.94 26.40
N GLU A 116 -2.62 -4.29 27.26
CA GLU A 116 -1.75 -3.33 27.93
C GLU A 116 -0.86 -2.55 26.94
N ALA A 117 -0.29 -3.24 25.94
CA ALA A 117 0.49 -2.60 24.89
C ALA A 117 -0.38 -1.69 24.01
N ALA A 118 -1.60 -2.13 23.68
CA ALA A 118 -2.57 -1.31 22.94
C ALA A 118 -2.95 -0.04 23.72
N ALA A 119 -3.24 -0.17 25.01
CA ALA A 119 -3.63 0.95 25.87
C ALA A 119 -2.50 1.98 26.08
N SER A 120 -1.24 1.53 26.05
CA SER A 120 -0.06 2.38 26.20
C SER A 120 0.57 2.84 24.89
N LEU A 121 0.05 2.39 23.74
CA LEU A 121 0.62 2.61 22.41
C LEU A 121 2.10 2.21 22.33
N ASN A 122 2.47 1.09 22.95
CA ASN A 122 3.86 0.61 22.96
C ASN A 122 4.31 0.20 21.56
N THR A 123 5.05 1.07 20.88
CA THR A 123 5.50 0.86 19.48
C THR A 123 6.39 -0.37 19.30
N ALA A 124 7.10 -0.82 20.34
CA ALA A 124 7.91 -2.03 20.28
C ALA A 124 7.04 -3.30 20.16
N GLU A 125 5.80 -3.25 20.65
CA GLU A 125 4.82 -4.36 20.59
C GLU A 125 3.75 -4.16 19.52
N ARG A 126 3.82 -3.05 18.76
CA ARG A 126 2.94 -2.81 17.62
C ARG A 126 3.31 -3.77 16.47
N ILE A 127 2.29 -4.42 15.92
CA ILE A 127 2.38 -5.43 14.87
C ILE A 127 1.91 -4.86 13.54
N ASN A 128 2.74 -5.06 12.52
CA ASN A 128 2.45 -4.76 11.13
C ASN A 128 3.28 -5.65 10.20
N GLY A 129 3.26 -5.37 8.90
CA GLY A 129 4.00 -6.14 7.89
C GLY A 129 5.54 -6.04 7.96
N ALA A 130 6.11 -5.29 8.91
CA ALA A 130 7.54 -5.27 9.18
C ALA A 130 7.96 -6.18 10.35
N ARG A 131 7.05 -7.04 10.84
CA ARG A 131 7.31 -8.00 11.94
C ARG A 131 7.19 -9.43 11.44
N LEU A 132 8.01 -10.32 12.00
CA LEU A 132 7.89 -11.76 11.77
C LEU A 132 6.76 -12.34 12.62
N VAL A 133 6.06 -13.33 12.06
CA VAL A 133 5.08 -14.15 12.76
C VAL A 133 5.82 -15.17 13.64
N GLU A 134 5.81 -14.96 14.95
CA GLU A 134 6.51 -15.83 15.93
C GLU A 134 5.62 -16.98 16.43
N CYS A 135 4.36 -16.65 16.79
CA CYS A 135 3.23 -17.53 17.11
C CYS A 135 3.56 -18.89 17.76
N PRO A 136 4.12 -18.93 18.98
CA PRO A 136 4.57 -20.17 19.62
C PRO A 136 3.45 -21.16 19.92
N SER A 137 2.21 -20.69 20.06
CA SER A 137 1.01 -21.49 20.33
C SER A 137 0.22 -21.89 19.08
N GLY A 138 0.67 -21.50 17.88
CA GLY A 138 -0.07 -21.65 16.61
C GLY A 138 -1.35 -20.79 16.52
N HIS A 139 -1.66 -20.03 17.56
CA HIS A 139 -2.70 -19.01 17.57
C HIS A 139 -2.21 -17.77 18.32
N GLU A 140 -2.57 -16.60 17.82
CA GLU A 140 -2.31 -15.29 18.42
C GLU A 140 -3.58 -14.43 18.39
N THR A 141 -3.73 -13.55 19.38
CA THR A 141 -4.77 -12.53 19.39
C THR A 141 -4.11 -11.16 19.37
N LEU A 142 -4.48 -10.34 18.39
CA LEU A 142 -4.05 -8.96 18.28
C LEU A 142 -5.15 -8.02 18.77
N HIS A 143 -4.74 -7.03 19.55
CA HIS A 143 -5.60 -6.06 20.22
C HIS A 143 -5.52 -4.71 19.49
N ALA A 144 -6.67 -4.16 19.09
CA ALA A 144 -6.73 -2.86 18.44
C ALA A 144 -6.48 -1.75 19.45
N ALA A 145 -5.62 -0.80 19.10
CA ALA A 145 -5.55 0.49 19.78
C ALA A 145 -6.29 1.57 18.99
N TRP A 146 -6.74 2.60 19.72
CA TRP A 146 -7.51 3.70 19.16
C TRP A 146 -7.05 5.02 19.77
N VAL A 147 -6.98 6.06 18.95
CA VAL A 147 -6.69 7.43 19.40
C VAL A 147 -7.78 8.39 18.95
N THR A 148 -7.87 9.56 19.59
CA THR A 148 -8.75 10.63 19.12
C THR A 148 -8.09 11.40 17.97
N PRO A 149 -8.88 12.07 17.11
CA PRO A 149 -8.32 12.98 16.09
C PRO A 149 -7.41 14.06 16.68
N GLU A 150 -7.69 14.56 17.89
CA GLU A 150 -6.83 15.53 18.58
C GLU A 150 -5.45 14.94 18.85
N ARG A 151 -5.36 13.68 19.30
CA ARG A 151 -4.08 13.02 19.53
C ARG A 151 -3.26 12.87 18.25
N VAL A 152 -3.89 12.60 17.11
CA VAL A 152 -3.21 12.55 15.80
C VAL A 152 -2.58 13.92 15.49
N ASN A 153 -3.32 15.00 15.73
CA ASN A 153 -2.82 16.37 15.50
C ASN A 153 -1.70 16.77 16.49
N GLU A 154 -1.74 16.26 17.72
CA GLU A 154 -0.70 16.49 18.73
C GLU A 154 0.60 15.76 18.41
N GLU A 155 0.52 14.56 17.83
CA GLU A 155 1.68 13.76 17.43
C GLU A 155 2.57 14.47 16.41
N LYS A 156 1.94 15.23 15.49
CA LYS A 156 2.63 15.95 14.40
C LYS A 156 3.63 15.04 13.67
N ALA A 157 3.19 13.81 13.37
CA ALA A 157 4.02 12.83 12.72
C ALA A 157 4.60 13.40 11.40
N SER A 158 5.91 13.25 11.26
CA SER A 158 6.70 13.74 10.14
C SER A 158 7.61 12.59 9.71
N ILE A 159 7.15 11.81 8.75
CA ILE A 159 7.70 10.50 8.41
C ILE A 159 8.73 10.67 7.30
N PRO A 160 10.04 10.44 7.58
CA PRO A 160 11.05 10.38 6.54
C PRO A 160 10.85 9.16 5.63
N ILE A 161 10.98 9.39 4.32
CA ILE A 161 11.17 8.34 3.31
C ILE A 161 12.59 8.52 2.76
N LEU A 162 13.51 7.63 3.11
CA LEU A 162 14.87 7.66 2.59
C LEU A 162 14.91 7.08 1.17
N MET A 163 15.60 7.74 0.26
CA MET A 163 15.74 7.29 -1.13
C MET A 163 17.20 7.08 -1.49
N TYR A 164 17.58 5.82 -1.69
CA TYR A 164 18.89 5.37 -2.21
C TYR A 164 18.75 4.99 -3.69
N HIS A 165 19.86 4.86 -4.42
CA HIS A 165 19.88 4.43 -5.83
C HIS A 165 20.97 3.39 -6.07
N GLN A 166 22.24 3.82 -6.16
CA GLN A 166 23.37 2.95 -6.51
C GLN A 166 24.33 2.81 -5.34
N PHE A 167 25.17 1.78 -5.35
CA PHE A 167 26.13 1.50 -4.29
C PHE A 167 27.53 1.32 -4.84
N THR A 168 28.53 1.79 -4.09
CA THR A 168 29.95 1.65 -4.44
C THR A 168 30.75 1.13 -3.25
N ASP A 169 31.77 0.33 -3.52
CA ASP A 169 32.73 -0.17 -2.55
C ASP A 169 33.97 0.74 -2.44
N LYS A 170 34.03 1.80 -3.26
CA LYS A 170 35.10 2.81 -3.24
C LYS A 170 34.85 3.80 -2.11
N PRO A 171 35.68 3.83 -1.06
CA PRO A 171 35.53 4.80 0.02
C PRO A 171 35.64 6.25 -0.48
N GLU A 172 36.44 6.48 -1.52
CA GLU A 172 36.58 7.76 -2.21
C GLU A 172 35.45 8.05 -3.21
N GLY A 173 34.46 7.17 -3.36
CA GLY A 173 33.32 7.30 -4.27
C GLY A 173 33.67 7.13 -5.75
N GLU A 174 32.64 7.15 -6.61
CA GLU A 174 32.82 7.04 -8.05
C GLU A 174 33.38 8.33 -8.67
N ASP A 175 34.23 8.18 -9.70
CA ASP A 175 34.82 9.29 -10.48
C ASP A 175 34.06 9.47 -11.80
N ASN A 176 32.76 9.77 -11.69
CA ASN A 176 31.90 10.04 -12.82
C ASN A 176 30.80 11.04 -12.44
N TRP A 177 30.03 11.49 -13.43
CA TRP A 177 28.98 12.50 -13.24
C TRP A 177 27.77 12.02 -12.41
N LEU A 178 27.65 10.70 -12.17
CA LEU A 178 26.62 10.08 -11.33
C LEU A 178 27.07 9.87 -9.89
N ARG A 179 28.26 10.36 -9.49
CA ARG A 179 28.83 10.17 -8.15
C ARG A 179 27.82 10.34 -7.01
N ASP A 180 26.99 11.38 -7.07
CA ASP A 180 26.04 11.69 -6.00
C ASP A 180 24.87 10.69 -5.92
N ASN A 181 24.60 9.92 -6.99
CA ASN A 181 23.61 8.83 -6.98
C ASN A 181 24.14 7.55 -6.31
N TYR A 182 25.44 7.47 -6.04
CA TYR A 182 26.02 6.34 -5.32
C TYR A 182 25.96 6.59 -3.81
N MET A 183 25.79 5.52 -3.04
CA MET A 183 26.06 5.46 -1.61
C MET A 183 27.28 4.57 -1.38
N TYR A 184 28.21 5.02 -0.53
CA TYR A 184 29.29 4.15 -0.09
C TYR A 184 28.72 3.02 0.77
N ILE A 185 29.05 1.77 0.45
CA ILE A 185 28.43 0.61 1.10
C ILE A 185 28.71 0.54 2.61
N GLY A 186 29.86 1.06 3.06
CA GLY A 186 30.18 1.15 4.48
C GLY A 186 29.28 2.14 5.23
N ASP A 187 28.91 3.26 4.58
CA ASP A 187 27.97 4.22 5.16
C ASP A 187 26.54 3.65 5.19
N PHE A 188 26.12 2.95 4.13
CA PHE A 188 24.82 2.26 4.13
C PHE A 188 24.73 1.18 5.22
N GLU A 189 25.79 0.40 5.43
CA GLU A 189 25.83 -0.57 6.54
C GLU A 189 25.68 0.14 7.90
N ALA A 190 26.41 1.25 8.09
CA ALA A 190 26.31 2.04 9.31
C ALA A 190 24.91 2.67 9.49
N HIS A 191 24.24 3.06 8.40
CA HIS A 191 22.86 3.52 8.41
C HIS A 191 21.91 2.42 8.89
N LEU A 192 21.99 1.22 8.32
CA LEU A 192 21.16 0.09 8.73
C LEU A 192 21.39 -0.29 10.19
N GLN A 193 22.64 -0.24 10.66
CA GLN A 193 22.95 -0.48 12.07
C GLN A 193 22.28 0.58 12.97
N TYR A 194 22.43 1.87 12.67
CA TYR A 194 21.80 2.94 13.43
C TYR A 194 20.28 2.80 13.46
N ILE A 195 19.66 2.52 12.31
CA ILE A 195 18.22 2.31 12.17
C ILE A 195 17.76 1.10 13.01
N LYS A 196 18.51 -0.01 13.00
CA LYS A 196 18.18 -1.20 13.78
C LYS A 196 18.21 -0.94 15.29
N GLU A 197 19.17 -0.14 15.76
CA GLU A 197 19.32 0.23 17.16
C GLU A 197 18.32 1.33 17.61
N GLY A 198 17.82 2.12 16.65
CA GLY A 198 16.97 3.30 16.90
C GLY A 198 15.51 3.04 17.23
N ASN A 199 15.03 1.79 17.30
CA ASN A 199 13.63 1.42 17.62
C ASN A 199 12.57 2.10 16.73
N PHE A 200 12.87 2.34 15.45
CA PHE A 200 11.91 2.90 14.50
C PHE A 200 10.69 1.99 14.30
N TYR A 201 9.53 2.62 14.11
CA TYR A 201 8.40 1.97 13.48
C TYR A 201 8.58 2.00 11.97
N PHE A 202 8.30 0.90 11.27
CA PHE A 202 8.43 0.83 9.80
C PHE A 202 7.03 0.68 9.19
N PRO A 203 6.33 1.77 8.85
CA PRO A 203 5.00 1.68 8.26
C PRO A 203 5.04 0.90 6.94
N THR A 204 3.99 0.11 6.69
CA THR A 204 3.76 -0.42 5.34
C THR A 204 3.14 0.67 4.45
N TRP A 205 3.18 0.49 3.13
CA TRP A 205 2.51 1.43 2.21
C TRP A 205 0.99 1.52 2.42
N PRO A 206 0.27 0.41 2.69
CA PRO A 206 -1.13 0.50 3.12
C PRO A 206 -1.34 1.31 4.40
N GLU A 207 -0.46 1.18 5.39
CA GLU A 207 -0.55 2.01 6.61
C GLU A 207 -0.29 3.49 6.32
N LEU A 208 0.70 3.82 5.47
CA LEU A 208 0.95 5.19 5.06
C LEU A 208 -0.25 5.77 4.30
N SER A 209 -0.84 5.00 3.39
CA SER A 209 -2.05 5.38 2.66
C SER A 209 -3.22 5.65 3.62
N ALA A 210 -3.45 4.75 4.58
CA ALA A 210 -4.49 4.92 5.60
C ALA A 210 -4.22 6.12 6.54
N PHE A 211 -2.95 6.42 6.84
CA PHE A 211 -2.57 7.62 7.60
C PHE A 211 -2.91 8.91 6.85
N LEU A 212 -2.60 8.97 5.55
CA LEU A 212 -2.93 10.11 4.70
C LEU A 212 -4.44 10.28 4.47
N ASP A 213 -5.20 9.18 4.53
CA ASP A 213 -6.67 9.21 4.53
C ASP A 213 -7.28 9.59 5.90
N GLY A 214 -6.44 9.81 6.92
CA GLY A 214 -6.87 10.14 8.28
C GLY A 214 -7.48 8.96 9.04
N ASN A 215 -7.30 7.73 8.55
CA ASN A 215 -7.89 6.50 9.11
C ASN A 215 -6.96 5.74 10.05
N LEU A 216 -5.66 6.03 10.01
CA LEU A 216 -4.64 5.35 10.81
C LEU A 216 -3.67 6.34 11.47
N PHE A 217 -3.28 6.06 12.70
CA PHE A 217 -2.27 6.81 13.44
C PHE A 217 -0.88 6.19 13.23
N LEU A 218 0.09 7.03 12.85
CA LEU A 218 1.51 6.68 12.80
C LEU A 218 2.27 7.48 13.86
N PRO A 219 3.17 6.84 14.63
CA PRO A 219 4.03 7.54 15.58
C PRO A 219 5.07 8.39 14.84
N SER A 220 5.51 9.49 15.45
CA SER A 220 6.53 10.37 14.84
C SER A 220 7.86 9.65 14.59
N HIS A 221 8.18 8.65 15.41
CA HIS A 221 9.39 7.82 15.30
C HIS A 221 9.23 6.68 14.27
N SER A 222 8.73 7.05 13.08
CA SER A 222 8.51 6.13 11.96
C SER A 222 9.51 6.40 10.83
N LEU A 223 9.84 5.38 10.05
CA LEU A 223 10.80 5.47 8.96
C LEU A 223 10.41 4.53 7.81
N ILE A 224 10.52 5.02 6.57
CA ILE A 224 10.47 4.18 5.36
C ILE A 224 11.81 4.31 4.64
N ILE A 225 12.35 3.19 4.17
CA ILE A 225 13.60 3.14 3.41
C ILE A 225 13.30 2.60 2.02
N THR A 226 13.85 3.25 1.01
CA THR A 226 13.65 2.87 -0.39
C THR A 226 14.96 2.84 -1.17
N ASP A 227 14.98 1.96 -2.15
CA ASP A 227 15.95 1.86 -3.24
C ASP A 227 15.22 2.09 -4.56
N ASP A 228 15.86 2.77 -5.50
CA ASP A 228 15.31 3.09 -6.81
C ASP A 228 16.13 2.39 -7.89
N ASP A 229 15.48 2.14 -9.03
CA ASP A 229 16.03 1.48 -10.22
C ASP A 229 16.34 -0.01 -10.05
N ALA A 230 16.45 -0.51 -8.81
CA ALA A 230 16.92 -1.86 -8.50
C ALA A 230 18.24 -2.18 -9.21
N ASP A 231 19.17 -1.22 -9.18
CA ASP A 231 20.46 -1.29 -9.86
C ASP A 231 21.23 -2.59 -9.52
N PRO A 232 22.06 -3.14 -10.42
CA PRO A 232 22.85 -4.33 -10.09
C PRO A 232 23.67 -4.23 -8.79
N THR A 233 24.11 -3.03 -8.40
CA THR A 233 24.82 -2.79 -7.13
C THR A 233 23.90 -2.92 -5.92
N TRP A 234 22.60 -2.57 -6.02
CA TRP A 234 21.61 -2.85 -4.98
C TRP A 234 21.54 -4.35 -4.68
N VAL A 235 21.37 -5.17 -5.73
CA VAL A 235 21.26 -6.63 -5.61
C VAL A 235 22.53 -7.24 -5.01
N THR A 236 23.70 -6.82 -5.49
CA THR A 236 24.97 -7.47 -5.16
C THR A 236 25.59 -6.97 -3.86
N MET A 237 25.25 -5.78 -3.39
CA MET A 237 25.90 -5.13 -2.24
C MET A 237 24.93 -4.81 -1.10
N ALA A 238 23.83 -4.11 -1.39
CA ALA A 238 22.95 -3.53 -0.37
C ALA A 238 21.88 -4.51 0.14
N ALA A 239 21.20 -5.24 -0.74
CA ALA A 239 20.16 -6.20 -0.38
C ALA A 239 20.63 -7.29 0.62
N PRO A 240 21.87 -7.83 0.53
CA PRO A 240 22.40 -8.73 1.55
C PRO A 240 22.53 -8.09 2.95
N LEU A 241 22.84 -6.79 3.03
CA LEU A 241 22.87 -6.08 4.31
C LEU A 241 21.47 -5.87 4.87
N VAL A 242 20.49 -5.58 4.01
CA VAL A 242 19.08 -5.49 4.41
C VAL A 242 18.60 -6.79 5.05
N GLU A 243 18.98 -7.95 4.49
CA GLU A 243 18.71 -9.26 5.10
C GLU A 243 19.44 -9.43 6.44
N LYS A 244 20.74 -9.08 6.51
CA LYS A 244 21.56 -9.17 7.72
C LYS A 244 20.97 -8.39 8.90
N TYR A 245 20.53 -7.15 8.65
CA TYR A 245 19.98 -6.27 9.69
C TYR A 245 18.47 -6.45 9.90
N GLN A 246 17.79 -7.16 8.99
CA GLN A 246 16.34 -7.38 9.03
C GLN A 246 15.58 -6.04 9.17
N VAL A 247 15.88 -5.12 8.26
CA VAL A 247 15.25 -3.80 8.18
C VAL A 247 14.45 -3.77 6.88
N PRO A 248 13.14 -3.52 6.89
CA PRO A 248 12.35 -3.53 5.66
C PRO A 248 12.76 -2.38 4.73
N VAL A 249 12.98 -2.70 3.45
CA VAL A 249 13.29 -1.73 2.40
C VAL A 249 12.39 -1.99 1.20
N THR A 250 11.85 -0.93 0.61
CA THR A 250 11.16 -1.01 -0.67
C THR A 250 12.13 -0.80 -1.82
N SER A 251 12.27 -1.75 -2.74
CA SER A 251 13.03 -1.57 -3.97
C SER A 251 12.07 -1.30 -5.13
N PHE A 252 12.20 -0.13 -5.77
CA PHE A 252 11.38 0.28 -6.89
C PHE A 252 12.00 -0.22 -8.19
N VAL A 253 11.34 -1.20 -8.82
CA VAL A 253 11.87 -1.96 -9.96
C VAL A 253 11.38 -1.38 -11.29
N ILE A 254 12.30 -1.15 -12.23
CA ILE A 254 11.98 -0.85 -13.63
C ILE A 254 11.62 -2.17 -14.32
N GLY A 255 10.38 -2.30 -14.80
CA GLY A 255 9.82 -3.59 -15.17
C GLY A 255 10.24 -4.17 -16.53
N VAL A 256 10.84 -3.38 -17.43
CA VAL A 256 11.13 -3.79 -18.83
C VAL A 256 11.99 -5.05 -18.92
N ASP A 257 12.93 -5.23 -18.00
CA ASP A 257 13.83 -6.39 -17.93
C ASP A 257 13.32 -7.50 -16.99
N GLY A 258 12.06 -7.39 -16.55
CA GLY A 258 11.41 -8.31 -15.63
C GLY A 258 11.63 -7.97 -14.15
N PRO A 259 11.27 -8.88 -13.23
CA PRO A 259 11.19 -8.58 -11.80
C PRO A 259 12.54 -8.51 -11.08
N GLY A 260 13.65 -8.70 -11.79
CA GLY A 260 14.96 -8.96 -11.18
C GLY A 260 14.99 -10.29 -10.40
N PRO A 261 16.08 -10.57 -9.67
CA PRO A 261 16.20 -11.77 -8.85
C PRO A 261 15.26 -11.71 -7.65
N GLU A 262 14.88 -12.87 -7.11
CA GLU A 262 14.23 -12.94 -5.81
C GLU A 262 15.22 -12.55 -4.70
N LEU A 263 14.75 -11.73 -3.77
CA LEU A 263 15.52 -11.20 -2.64
C LEU A 263 14.90 -11.67 -1.33
N SER A 264 15.53 -11.35 -0.19
CA SER A 264 14.97 -11.70 1.11
C SER A 264 13.61 -11.03 1.33
N GLN A 265 12.80 -11.58 2.25
CA GLN A 265 11.48 -11.04 2.61
C GLN A 265 11.51 -9.59 3.14
N TRP A 266 12.68 -9.09 3.53
CA TRP A 266 12.89 -7.71 3.97
C TRP A 266 13.00 -6.72 2.81
N VAL A 267 13.02 -7.20 1.56
CA VAL A 267 12.97 -6.36 0.36
C VAL A 267 11.60 -6.46 -0.30
N TRP A 268 10.86 -5.36 -0.32
CA TRP A 268 9.54 -5.26 -0.94
C TRP A 268 9.66 -4.64 -2.33
N LYS A 269 9.43 -5.42 -3.38
CA LYS A 269 9.45 -4.90 -4.75
C LYS A 269 8.20 -4.05 -5.02
N ARG A 270 8.38 -2.83 -5.53
CA ARG A 270 7.28 -1.93 -5.95
C ARG A 270 7.60 -1.32 -7.32
N SER A 271 6.63 -0.64 -7.92
CA SER A 271 6.75 -0.19 -9.31
C SER A 271 7.65 1.04 -9.46
N HIS A 272 8.68 0.95 -10.30
CA HIS A 272 9.31 2.12 -10.93
C HIS A 272 8.90 2.25 -12.40
N THR A 273 7.63 1.97 -12.70
CA THR A 273 7.07 1.83 -14.06
C THR A 273 7.58 0.59 -14.79
N TYR A 274 7.02 0.29 -15.96
CA TYR A 274 7.47 -0.80 -16.82
C TYR A 274 8.54 -0.29 -17.79
N ASP A 275 8.20 0.63 -18.68
CA ASP A 275 9.12 1.20 -19.69
C ASP A 275 9.00 2.74 -19.77
N MET A 276 8.86 3.42 -18.63
CA MET A 276 8.86 4.90 -18.59
C MET A 276 10.12 5.51 -17.96
N HIS A 277 11.11 4.69 -17.59
CA HIS A 277 12.40 5.13 -17.05
C HIS A 277 13.40 5.56 -18.13
N SER A 278 13.01 6.53 -18.96
CA SER A 278 13.87 7.17 -19.96
C SER A 278 13.36 8.56 -20.30
N ALA A 279 14.18 9.36 -21.00
CA ALA A 279 13.75 10.67 -21.47
C ALA A 279 12.65 10.55 -22.55
N GLY A 280 11.67 11.44 -22.48
CA GLY A 280 10.65 11.68 -23.49
C GLY A 280 11.09 12.71 -24.53
N GLU A 281 10.16 13.12 -25.40
CA GLU A 281 10.44 13.99 -26.55
C GLU A 281 10.88 15.41 -26.13
N ASP A 282 10.41 15.88 -24.99
CA ASP A 282 10.74 17.20 -24.43
C ASP A 282 12.00 17.21 -23.53
N GLY A 283 12.67 16.05 -23.38
CA GLY A 283 13.82 15.86 -22.51
C GLY A 283 13.48 15.61 -21.03
N GLN A 284 12.20 15.68 -20.64
CA GLN A 284 11.71 15.25 -19.33
C GLN A 284 11.52 13.74 -19.30
N GLY A 285 11.04 13.19 -18.18
CA GLY A 285 10.73 11.76 -18.06
C GLY A 285 9.62 11.36 -19.03
N ARG A 286 9.72 10.16 -19.62
CA ARG A 286 8.73 9.65 -20.57
C ARG A 286 7.31 9.67 -20.00
N MET A 287 7.16 9.42 -18.69
CA MET A 287 5.86 9.42 -18.00
C MET A 287 5.09 10.74 -18.13
N VAL A 288 5.75 11.90 -18.14
CA VAL A 288 5.07 13.21 -18.30
C VAL A 288 4.83 13.61 -19.76
N ASN A 289 5.29 12.78 -20.71
CA ASN A 289 5.09 12.97 -22.14
C ASN A 289 3.93 12.11 -22.69
N TRP A 290 3.34 11.23 -21.88
CA TRP A 290 2.32 10.27 -22.29
C TRP A 290 0.91 10.67 -21.81
N GLY A 291 -0.11 10.14 -22.49
CA GLY A 291 -1.50 10.26 -22.06
C GLY A 291 -1.82 9.32 -20.88
N ALA A 292 -2.85 9.65 -20.10
CA ALA A 292 -3.21 8.94 -18.88
C ALA A 292 -3.47 7.44 -19.11
N GLU A 293 -4.13 7.06 -20.20
CA GLU A 293 -4.41 5.65 -20.52
C GLU A 293 -3.13 4.87 -20.83
N ALA A 294 -2.18 5.46 -21.56
CA ALA A 294 -0.90 4.83 -21.86
C ALA A 294 -0.03 4.66 -20.60
N ILE A 295 -0.05 5.66 -19.72
CA ILE A 295 0.56 5.58 -18.39
C ILE A 295 -0.08 4.44 -17.59
N ALA A 296 -1.41 4.35 -17.58
CA ALA A 296 -2.12 3.32 -16.84
C ALA A 296 -1.84 1.91 -17.36
N GLU A 297 -1.73 1.73 -18.67
CA GLU A 297 -1.35 0.46 -19.30
C GLU A 297 0.08 0.04 -18.94
N ASP A 298 1.02 0.99 -18.92
CA ASP A 298 2.40 0.73 -18.49
C ASP A 298 2.47 0.34 -17.01
N LEU A 299 1.77 1.07 -16.15
CA LEU A 299 1.69 0.77 -14.71
C LEU A 299 1.01 -0.57 -14.42
N GLN A 300 0.02 -0.99 -15.21
CA GLN A 300 -0.57 -2.32 -15.11
C GLN A 300 0.47 -3.42 -15.42
N LYS A 301 1.25 -3.26 -16.49
CA LYS A 301 2.35 -4.20 -16.80
C LYS A 301 3.40 -4.22 -15.70
N SER A 302 3.74 -3.05 -15.14
CA SER A 302 4.70 -2.95 -14.05
C SER A 302 4.19 -3.67 -12.80
N ALA A 303 2.90 -3.49 -12.45
CA ALA A 303 2.28 -4.20 -11.34
C ALA A 303 2.34 -5.72 -11.53
N ASP A 304 2.03 -6.22 -12.73
CA ASP A 304 2.15 -7.65 -13.05
C ASP A 304 3.58 -8.18 -12.83
N VAL A 305 4.60 -7.38 -13.20
CA VAL A 305 6.01 -7.72 -12.97
C VAL A 305 6.35 -7.81 -11.48
N VAL A 306 5.86 -6.88 -10.65
CA VAL A 306 6.18 -6.83 -9.22
C VAL A 306 5.23 -7.64 -8.33
N GLY A 307 4.46 -8.57 -8.91
CA GLY A 307 3.60 -9.49 -8.15
C GLY A 307 2.16 -9.00 -7.92
N GLY A 308 1.67 -8.10 -8.77
CA GLY A 308 0.31 -7.56 -8.75
C GLY A 308 0.08 -6.41 -7.76
N VAL A 309 1.11 -5.95 -7.07
CA VAL A 309 1.02 -4.89 -6.06
C VAL A 309 0.90 -3.49 -6.69
N LYS A 310 0.00 -2.66 -6.15
CA LYS A 310 -0.32 -1.31 -6.65
C LYS A 310 -0.30 -0.24 -5.55
N GLU A 311 0.34 -0.53 -4.42
CA GLU A 311 0.33 0.36 -3.26
C GLU A 311 1.03 1.70 -3.54
N VAL A 312 2.14 1.68 -4.28
CA VAL A 312 2.95 2.86 -4.57
C VAL A 312 3.74 2.71 -5.86
N VAL A 313 3.92 3.82 -6.57
CA VAL A 313 4.87 3.97 -7.67
C VAL A 313 5.88 5.08 -7.36
N ALA A 314 7.14 4.85 -7.68
CA ALA A 314 8.15 5.91 -7.74
C ALA A 314 8.19 6.50 -9.14
N TYR A 315 8.08 7.82 -9.28
CA TYR A 315 8.11 8.46 -10.59
C TYR A 315 9.53 8.50 -11.16
N PRO A 316 9.77 8.04 -12.40
CA PRO A 316 11.04 8.22 -13.08
C PRO A 316 11.51 9.67 -13.03
N PHE A 317 12.75 9.88 -12.55
CA PHE A 317 13.36 11.20 -12.35
C PHE A 317 12.58 12.14 -11.39
N GLY A 318 11.53 11.66 -10.72
CA GLY A 318 10.60 12.46 -9.94
C GLY A 318 9.62 13.30 -10.78
N HIS A 319 9.59 13.13 -12.10
CA HIS A 319 8.72 13.92 -12.97
C HIS A 319 7.28 13.41 -12.94
N HIS A 320 6.34 14.27 -12.58
CA HIS A 320 4.91 13.98 -12.59
C HIS A 320 4.08 15.23 -12.92
N ASN A 321 2.84 15.03 -13.34
CA ASN A 321 1.84 16.08 -13.55
C ASN A 321 0.40 15.52 -13.36
N ASP A 322 -0.62 16.33 -13.59
CA ASP A 322 -2.02 15.92 -13.44
C ASP A 322 -2.38 14.71 -14.33
N THR A 323 -1.83 14.62 -15.54
CA THR A 323 -2.03 13.47 -16.45
C THR A 323 -1.38 12.20 -15.90
N THR A 324 -0.21 12.32 -15.28
CA THR A 324 0.43 11.24 -14.53
C THR A 324 -0.46 10.75 -13.40
N HIS A 325 -1.02 11.67 -12.61
CA HIS A 325 -1.92 11.35 -11.50
C HIS A 325 -3.21 10.65 -11.95
N GLU A 326 -3.79 11.10 -13.08
CA GLU A 326 -4.92 10.42 -13.71
C GLU A 326 -4.56 8.98 -14.12
N GLY A 327 -3.38 8.79 -14.72
CA GLY A 327 -2.89 7.46 -15.09
C GLY A 327 -2.73 6.51 -13.89
N LEU A 328 -2.24 7.02 -12.75
CA LEU A 328 -2.18 6.24 -11.50
C LEU A 328 -3.57 5.82 -11.03
N SER A 329 -4.52 6.77 -11.01
CA SER A 329 -5.89 6.50 -10.60
C SER A 329 -6.55 5.45 -11.50
N LEU A 330 -6.35 5.53 -12.80
CA LEU A 330 -6.87 4.55 -13.77
C LEU A 330 -6.24 3.16 -13.59
N ALA A 331 -4.95 3.09 -13.26
CA ALA A 331 -4.26 1.83 -12.98
C ALA A 331 -4.61 1.23 -11.60
N GLY A 332 -5.16 2.04 -10.70
CA GLY A 332 -5.51 1.67 -9.33
C GLY A 332 -4.34 1.74 -8.36
N PHE A 333 -3.42 2.70 -8.56
CA PHE A 333 -2.33 2.97 -7.61
C PHE A 333 -2.76 3.94 -6.50
N ASP A 334 -2.41 3.62 -5.25
CA ASP A 334 -2.81 4.42 -4.08
C ASP A 334 -1.89 5.61 -3.84
N LEU A 335 -0.59 5.45 -4.07
CA LEU A 335 0.44 6.42 -3.74
C LEU A 335 1.40 6.66 -4.91
N GLY A 336 1.98 7.86 -4.94
CA GLY A 336 2.97 8.29 -5.91
C GLY A 336 4.09 9.05 -5.22
N ARG A 337 5.33 8.62 -5.42
CA ARG A 337 6.49 9.18 -4.74
C ARG A 337 7.38 9.95 -5.72
N THR A 338 7.83 11.13 -5.28
CA THR A 338 8.62 12.10 -6.04
C THR A 338 10.12 12.00 -5.72
N THR A 339 10.91 12.97 -6.17
CA THR A 339 12.28 13.22 -5.69
C THR A 339 12.39 14.52 -4.89
N GLU A 340 11.27 15.17 -4.60
CA GLU A 340 11.23 16.44 -3.86
C GLU A 340 11.66 16.21 -2.41
N HIS A 341 12.53 17.09 -1.91
CA HIS A 341 13.03 16.96 -0.55
C HIS A 341 11.95 17.29 0.49
N GLY A 342 11.72 16.41 1.45
CA GLY A 342 10.79 16.67 2.54
C GLY A 342 10.39 15.42 3.34
N TYR A 343 9.32 15.58 4.11
CA TYR A 343 8.79 14.58 5.04
C TYR A 343 7.30 14.39 4.79
N VAL A 344 6.79 13.18 5.02
CA VAL A 344 5.36 12.93 4.92
C VAL A 344 4.66 13.33 6.22
N SER A 345 3.68 14.21 6.11
CA SER A 345 2.75 14.63 7.15
C SER A 345 1.31 14.27 6.76
N ALA A 346 0.36 14.41 7.69
CA ALA A 346 -1.05 14.03 7.46
C ALA A 346 -1.73 14.79 6.30
N ASP A 347 -1.19 15.94 5.89
CA ASP A 347 -1.67 16.77 4.78
C ASP A 347 -0.88 16.57 3.47
N THR A 348 0.09 15.65 3.45
CA THR A 348 0.87 15.35 2.24
C THR A 348 -0.02 14.73 1.16
N PRO A 349 0.01 15.24 -0.09
CA PRO A 349 -0.75 14.65 -1.19
C PRO A 349 -0.29 13.22 -1.50
N LYS A 350 -1.24 12.28 -1.63
CA LYS A 350 -0.95 10.85 -1.88
C LYS A 350 -0.11 10.59 -3.13
N TYR A 351 -0.24 11.43 -4.16
CA TYR A 351 0.50 11.34 -5.43
C TYR A 351 1.71 12.27 -5.50
N ALA A 352 2.16 12.82 -4.38
CA ALA A 352 3.35 13.65 -4.31
C ALA A 352 4.09 13.44 -2.98
N LEU A 353 4.42 12.18 -2.65
CA LEU A 353 5.20 11.90 -1.45
C LEU A 353 6.64 12.44 -1.59
N PRO A 354 7.12 13.29 -0.67
CA PRO A 354 8.50 13.76 -0.66
C PRO A 354 9.44 12.70 -0.07
N VAL A 355 10.75 12.91 -0.26
CA VAL A 355 11.80 12.01 0.20
C VAL A 355 13.00 12.76 0.76
N ILE A 356 13.88 12.00 1.42
CA ILE A 356 15.22 12.43 1.77
C ILE A 356 16.17 11.63 0.89
N ARG A 357 16.72 12.26 -0.14
CA ARG A 357 17.71 11.64 -1.02
C ARG A 357 19.01 11.43 -0.25
N MET A 358 19.50 10.19 -0.23
CA MET A 358 20.76 9.82 0.40
C MET A 358 21.85 9.74 -0.67
N ASN A 359 22.76 10.71 -0.65
CA ASN A 359 23.85 10.83 -1.60
C ASN A 359 25.18 10.32 -1.03
N TYR A 360 26.16 10.13 -1.91
CA TYR A 360 27.54 9.83 -1.50
C TYR A 360 28.04 10.84 -0.46
N GLY A 361 28.70 10.33 0.60
CA GLY A 361 29.29 11.13 1.67
C GLY A 361 28.31 11.56 2.76
N MET A 362 27.04 11.20 2.67
CA MET A 362 26.08 11.33 3.77
C MET A 362 26.23 10.13 4.71
N GLY A 363 26.98 10.30 5.79
CA GLY A 363 27.13 9.29 6.84
C GLY A 363 26.03 9.33 7.90
N VAL A 364 26.23 8.57 8.99
CA VAL A 364 25.25 8.41 10.09
C VAL A 364 24.90 9.74 10.77
N ASP A 365 25.81 10.71 10.80
CA ASP A 365 25.55 12.05 11.36
C ASP A 365 24.49 12.81 10.54
N VAL A 366 24.58 12.74 9.21
CA VAL A 366 23.58 13.32 8.31
C VAL A 366 22.27 12.55 8.39
N LEU A 367 22.33 11.21 8.40
CA LEU A 367 21.16 10.35 8.55
C LEU A 367 20.39 10.66 9.84
N SER A 368 21.06 10.59 10.99
CA SER A 368 20.43 10.80 12.31
C SER A 368 19.82 12.18 12.44
N ALA A 369 20.47 13.22 11.93
CA ALA A 369 19.87 14.55 11.87
C ALA A 369 18.60 14.61 11.02
N ALA A 370 18.52 13.79 9.97
CA ALA A 370 17.40 13.75 9.05
C ALA A 370 16.21 12.94 9.58
N ILE A 371 16.43 11.89 10.37
CA ILE A 371 15.36 10.96 10.81
C ILE A 371 14.99 11.08 12.29
N GLY A 372 15.72 11.90 13.06
CA GLY A 372 15.58 12.00 14.51
C GLY A 372 16.19 10.80 15.24
#